data_AF-A0A972BTD4-F1
#
_entry.id   AF-A0A972BTD4-F1
#
_cell.length_a   1.000
_cell.length_b   1.000
_cell.length_c   1.000
_cell.angle_alpha   90.00
_cell.angle_beta   90.00
_cell.angle_gamma   90.00
#
_symmetry.space_group_name_H-M   'P 1'
#
loop_
_entity.id
_entity.type
_entity.pdbx_description
1 polymer ?
#
loop_
_entity_poly.entity_id
_entity_poly.type
_entity_poly.pdbx_seq_one_letter_code
_entity_poly.pdbx_strand_id
1 'polypeptide(L)'
;MDVIEKILYEVGTVLCHQLPSRTLTVGGKSLPVCARDTGIYIGMFIALMFLVLKGRWSCDKPPKTGITLILCLFIFIMGLDGITSYLNMRSTNNATRLITGGLFGISVTFLLIPIANYKIYLPNKKASLESLQELVMLTVTLILSCLGIYYRWIDNWWLISIISIITILFIHHRICYTLVIQVLNKKGIYPVIVSLILQLILSLCMYLFSKHVIHSIMRLDGTWR
;
A
#
# COMPACT_ATOMS: atom_id res chain seq x y z
N MET A 1 -19.82 0.66 -17.35
CA MET A 1 -18.46 0.44 -16.86
C MET A 1 -17.69 -0.17 -18.01
N ASP A 2 -16.60 0.47 -18.44
CA ASP A 2 -15.77 -0.09 -19.51
C ASP A 2 -14.96 -1.31 -19.03
N VAL A 3 -14.32 -2.02 -19.95
CA VAL A 3 -13.55 -3.24 -19.64
C VAL A 3 -12.38 -2.93 -18.69
N ILE A 4 -11.75 -1.77 -18.84
CA ILE A 4 -10.58 -1.38 -18.05
C ILE A 4 -10.99 -1.08 -16.61
N GLU A 5 -12.08 -0.33 -16.42
CA GLU A 5 -12.68 -0.06 -15.11
C GLU A 5 -12.98 -1.36 -14.37
N LYS A 6 -13.60 -2.33 -15.06
CA LYS A 6 -13.88 -3.65 -14.47
C LYS A 6 -12.60 -4.32 -13.98
N ILE A 7 -11.54 -4.30 -14.79
CA ILE A 7 -10.24 -4.87 -14.40
C ILE A 7 -9.68 -4.17 -13.16
N LEU A 8 -9.73 -2.84 -13.10
CA LEU A 8 -9.25 -2.09 -11.94
C LEU A 8 -10.01 -2.46 -10.66
N TYR A 9 -11.34 -2.60 -10.73
CA TYR A 9 -12.13 -3.06 -9.58
C TYR A 9 -11.79 -4.50 -9.18
N GLU A 10 -11.69 -5.44 -10.12
CA GLU A 10 -11.37 -6.83 -9.82
C GLU A 10 -9.97 -6.95 -9.17
N VAL A 11 -8.97 -6.22 -9.66
CA VAL A 11 -7.64 -6.19 -9.01
C VAL A 11 -7.73 -5.58 -7.61
N GLY A 12 -8.54 -4.53 -7.42
CA GLY A 12 -8.80 -3.96 -6.10
C GLY A 12 -9.41 -4.97 -5.11
N THR A 13 -10.29 -5.87 -5.57
CA THR A 13 -10.94 -6.88 -4.70
C THR A 13 -9.98 -7.90 -4.09
N VAL A 14 -8.77 -8.03 -4.64
CA VAL A 14 -7.73 -8.93 -4.13
C VAL A 14 -7.34 -8.57 -2.69
N LEU A 15 -7.36 -7.28 -2.35
CA LEU A 15 -6.88 -6.76 -1.06
C LEU A 15 -7.89 -5.87 -0.34
N CYS A 16 -8.90 -5.39 -1.06
CA CYS A 16 -9.89 -4.49 -0.55
C CYS A 16 -11.31 -5.06 -0.68
N HIS A 17 -12.11 -4.89 0.36
CA HIS A 17 -13.53 -5.25 0.34
C HIS A 17 -14.41 -4.23 -0.37
N GLN A 18 -13.91 -3.05 -0.72
CA GLN A 18 -14.65 -2.00 -1.46
C GLN A 18 -16.00 -1.57 -0.82
N LEU A 19 -16.16 -1.72 0.50
CA LEU A 19 -17.38 -1.34 1.23
C LEU A 19 -17.85 0.08 0.88
N PRO A 20 -19.09 0.29 0.41
CA PRO A 20 -19.57 1.59 -0.09
C PRO A 20 -19.36 2.74 0.90
N SER A 21 -19.66 2.52 2.17
CA SER A 21 -19.50 3.53 3.24
C SER A 21 -18.06 3.95 3.50
N ARG A 22 -17.08 3.14 3.07
CA ARG A 22 -15.64 3.36 3.29
C ARG A 22 -14.90 3.72 2.01
N THR A 23 -15.57 3.72 0.87
CA THR A 23 -14.97 4.01 -0.45
C THR A 23 -15.19 5.48 -0.80
N LEU A 24 -14.13 6.15 -1.27
CA LEU A 24 -14.23 7.54 -1.72
C LEU A 24 -14.84 7.60 -3.12
N THR A 25 -15.64 8.64 -3.37
CA THR A 25 -16.18 8.95 -4.70
C THR A 25 -15.44 10.14 -5.29
N VAL A 26 -14.79 9.91 -6.44
CA VAL A 26 -13.95 10.85 -7.19
C VAL A 26 -14.42 10.84 -8.65
N GLY A 27 -14.60 12.01 -9.26
CA GLY A 27 -15.06 12.14 -10.65
C GLY A 27 -16.42 11.46 -10.90
N GLY A 28 -17.28 11.46 -9.87
CA GLY A 28 -18.59 10.79 -9.91
C GLY A 28 -18.54 9.26 -9.78
N LYS A 29 -17.38 8.64 -9.55
CA LYS A 29 -17.21 7.18 -9.46
C LYS A 29 -16.53 6.78 -8.15
N SER A 30 -16.93 5.64 -7.60
CA SER A 30 -16.26 5.06 -6.43
C SER A 30 -14.87 4.55 -6.82
N LEU A 31 -13.84 4.82 -6.01
CA LEU A 31 -12.51 4.27 -6.26
C LEU A 31 -12.50 2.73 -6.21
N PRO A 32 -11.54 2.05 -6.89
CA PRO A 32 -11.45 0.59 -6.89
C PRO A 32 -10.95 0.01 -5.56
N VAL A 33 -10.62 0.84 -4.58
CA VAL A 33 -10.26 0.43 -3.23
C VAL A 33 -10.83 1.44 -2.21
N CYS A 34 -10.94 1.03 -0.95
CA CYS A 34 -11.51 1.88 0.10
C CYS A 34 -10.58 3.06 0.42
N ALA A 35 -11.06 4.03 1.20
CA ALA A 35 -10.30 5.22 1.59
C ALA A 35 -8.96 4.86 2.27
N ARG A 36 -8.93 3.80 3.10
CA ARG A 36 -7.70 3.36 3.77
C ARG A 36 -6.68 2.85 2.78
N ASP A 37 -7.08 1.93 1.92
CA ASP A 37 -6.20 1.30 0.94
C ASP A 37 -5.75 2.31 -0.12
N THR A 38 -6.64 3.24 -0.52
CA THR A 38 -6.26 4.42 -1.32
C THR A 38 -5.12 5.17 -0.64
N GLY A 39 -5.25 5.44 0.65
CA GLY A 39 -4.20 6.08 1.45
C GLY A 39 -2.90 5.30 1.40
N ILE A 40 -2.94 4.01 1.74
CA ILE A 40 -1.78 3.11 1.74
C ILE A 40 -1.03 3.18 0.41
N TYR A 41 -1.73 3.03 -0.71
CA TYR A 41 -1.08 2.98 -2.02
C TYR A 41 -0.59 4.35 -2.49
N ILE A 42 -1.29 5.45 -2.17
CA ILE A 42 -0.78 6.80 -2.42
C ILE A 42 0.49 7.08 -1.59
N GLY A 43 0.50 6.70 -0.31
CA GLY A 43 1.68 6.86 0.56
C GLY A 43 2.86 6.01 0.09
N MET A 44 2.62 4.76 -0.28
CA MET A 44 3.65 3.91 -0.89
C MET A 44 4.17 4.50 -2.19
N PHE A 45 3.29 4.98 -3.08
CA PHE A 45 3.67 5.60 -4.34
C PHE A 45 4.57 6.81 -4.14
N ILE A 46 4.20 7.74 -3.25
CA ILE A 46 5.00 8.93 -2.92
C ILE A 46 6.39 8.52 -2.40
N ALA A 47 6.45 7.56 -1.47
CA ALA A 47 7.71 7.06 -0.93
C ALA A 47 8.58 6.35 -1.98
N LEU A 48 7.97 5.56 -2.88
CA LEU A 48 8.67 4.91 -3.99
C LEU A 48 9.24 5.93 -4.97
N MET A 49 8.45 6.92 -5.37
CA MET A 49 8.91 8.01 -6.24
C MET A 49 10.04 8.78 -5.60
N PHE A 50 9.97 9.05 -4.29
CA PHE A 50 11.08 9.66 -3.56
C PHE A 50 12.37 8.84 -3.64
N LEU A 51 12.30 7.53 -3.39
CA LEU A 51 13.48 6.66 -3.47
C LEU A 51 14.08 6.62 -4.88
N VAL A 52 13.24 6.61 -5.92
CA VAL A 52 13.68 6.66 -7.32
C VAL A 52 14.33 8.01 -7.64
N LEU A 53 13.66 9.12 -7.32
CA LEU A 53 14.15 10.48 -7.61
C LEU A 53 15.43 10.83 -6.84
N LYS A 54 15.62 10.28 -5.64
CA LYS A 54 16.86 10.43 -4.87
C LYS A 54 17.96 9.43 -5.23
N GLY A 55 17.72 8.51 -6.18
CA GLY A 55 18.68 7.47 -6.53
C GLY A 55 18.93 6.44 -5.42
N ARG A 56 18.02 6.33 -4.44
CA ARG A 56 18.13 5.47 -3.25
C ARG A 56 17.42 4.13 -3.39
N TRP A 57 17.11 3.71 -4.62
CA TRP A 57 16.50 2.39 -4.90
C TRP A 57 17.33 1.21 -4.35
N SER A 58 18.66 1.39 -4.28
CA SER A 58 19.61 0.40 -3.74
C SER A 58 19.92 0.58 -2.25
N CYS A 59 19.08 1.31 -1.49
CA CYS A 59 19.22 1.37 -0.03
C CYS A 59 19.13 -0.03 0.57
N ASP A 60 19.98 -0.33 1.54
CA ASP A 60 20.18 -1.66 2.13
C ASP A 60 20.09 -1.62 3.66
N LYS A 61 19.78 -0.45 4.21
CA LYS A 61 19.67 -0.20 5.65
C LYS A 61 18.40 0.62 5.95
N PRO A 62 17.67 0.29 7.04
CA PRO A 62 16.58 1.15 7.49
C PRO A 62 17.11 2.53 7.93
N PRO A 63 16.23 3.52 8.12
CA PRO A 63 16.60 4.83 8.64
C PRO A 63 17.25 4.75 10.04
N LYS A 64 17.77 5.89 10.51
CA LYS A 64 18.24 6.02 11.90
C LYS A 64 17.14 5.62 12.89
N THR A 65 17.51 5.02 14.02
CA THR A 65 16.58 4.45 15.01
C THR A 65 15.41 5.36 15.36
N GLY A 66 15.65 6.67 15.60
CA GLY A 66 14.57 7.61 15.89
C GLY A 66 13.54 7.75 14.78
N ILE A 67 13.99 7.80 13.51
CA ILE A 67 13.09 7.86 12.35
C ILE A 67 12.34 6.52 12.22
N THR A 68 13.03 5.40 12.39
CA THR A 68 12.41 4.06 12.36
C THR A 68 11.31 3.92 13.42
N LEU A 69 11.51 4.45 14.64
CA LEU A 69 10.48 4.45 15.68
C LEU A 69 9.24 5.27 15.27
N ILE A 70 9.42 6.41 14.60
CA ILE A 70 8.31 7.20 14.04
C ILE A 70 7.56 6.39 12.97
N LEU A 71 8.29 5.71 12.07
CA LEU A 71 7.67 4.86 11.05
C LEU A 71 6.87 3.71 11.68
N CYS A 72 7.40 3.06 12.72
CA CYS A 72 6.69 2.05 13.50
C CYS A 72 5.45 2.62 14.19
N LEU A 73 5.52 3.86 14.71
CA LEU A 73 4.37 4.54 15.29
C LEU A 73 3.27 4.79 14.25
N PHE A 74 3.60 5.20 13.04
CA PHE A 74 2.62 5.34 11.95
C PHE A 74 1.93 4.01 11.62
N ILE A 75 2.69 2.91 11.59
CA ILE A 75 2.14 1.56 11.41
C ILE A 75 1.17 1.22 12.55
N PHE A 76 1.58 1.49 13.79
CA PHE A 76 0.79 1.24 14.98
C PHE A 76 -0.51 2.06 15.00
N ILE A 77 -0.46 3.35 14.62
CA ILE A 77 -1.65 4.22 14.54
C ILE A 77 -2.67 3.64 13.55
N MET A 78 -2.25 3.19 12.36
CA MET A 78 -3.17 2.56 11.42
C MET A 78 -3.71 1.23 11.96
N GLY A 79 -2.87 0.43 12.62
CA GLY A 79 -3.28 -0.81 13.28
C GLY A 79 -4.38 -0.57 14.31
N LEU A 80 -4.20 0.43 15.19
CA LEU A 80 -5.21 0.84 16.16
C LEU A 80 -6.48 1.38 15.49
N ASP A 81 -6.37 2.25 14.48
CA ASP A 81 -7.54 2.75 13.72
C ASP A 81 -8.29 1.62 13.02
N GLY A 82 -7.58 0.60 12.55
CA GLY A 82 -8.15 -0.64 12.02
C GLY A 82 -8.93 -1.40 13.08
N ILE A 83 -8.24 -1.88 14.11
CA ILE A 83 -8.82 -2.73 15.16
C ILE A 83 -10.01 -2.03 15.83
N THR A 84 -9.85 -0.78 16.27
CA THR A 84 -10.93 -0.04 16.95
C THR A 84 -12.14 0.21 16.05
N SER A 85 -11.93 0.43 14.73
CA SER A 85 -13.03 0.59 13.78
C SER A 85 -13.73 -0.73 13.46
N TYR A 86 -13.03 -1.87 13.43
CA TYR A 86 -13.63 -3.17 13.17
C TYR A 86 -14.37 -3.73 14.40
N LEU A 87 -13.92 -3.39 15.62
CA LEU A 87 -14.60 -3.73 16.87
C LEU A 87 -15.78 -2.79 17.22
N ASN A 88 -16.18 -1.89 16.30
CA ASN A 88 -17.23 -0.88 16.50
C ASN A 88 -17.03 0.02 17.74
N MET A 89 -15.80 0.14 18.26
CA MET A 89 -15.49 0.95 19.43
C MET A 89 -15.49 2.45 19.11
N ARG A 90 -15.26 2.81 17.84
CA ARG A 90 -15.25 4.20 17.36
C ARG A 90 -15.72 4.28 15.91
N SER A 91 -16.57 5.25 15.60
CA SER A 91 -16.85 5.67 14.23
C SER A 91 -15.63 6.39 13.65
N THR A 92 -14.93 5.79 12.69
CA THR A 92 -13.86 6.45 11.94
C THR A 92 -14.38 7.01 10.62
N ASN A 93 -13.87 8.16 10.20
CA ASN A 93 -14.28 8.84 8.97
C ASN A 93 -13.27 8.53 7.84
N ASN A 94 -13.66 8.79 6.59
CA ASN A 94 -12.81 8.46 5.44
C ASN A 94 -11.53 9.32 5.35
N ALA A 95 -11.51 10.53 5.93
CA ALA A 95 -10.30 11.34 6.00
C ALA A 95 -9.26 10.71 6.93
N THR A 96 -9.65 10.27 8.12
CA THR A 96 -8.79 9.54 9.05
C THR A 96 -8.26 8.26 8.41
N ARG A 97 -9.15 7.45 7.80
CA ARG A 97 -8.75 6.22 7.09
C ARG A 97 -7.69 6.50 6.02
N LEU A 98 -7.89 7.56 5.23
CA LEU A 98 -7.00 7.95 4.14
C LEU A 98 -5.62 8.39 4.66
N ILE A 99 -5.57 9.23 5.70
CA ILE A 99 -4.31 9.72 6.28
C ILE A 99 -3.55 8.60 7.01
N THR A 100 -4.21 7.84 7.88
CA THR A 100 -3.54 6.74 8.62
C THR A 100 -3.04 5.66 7.66
N GLY A 101 -3.82 5.34 6.63
CA GLY A 101 -3.40 4.47 5.53
C GLY A 101 -2.15 5.00 4.83
N GLY A 102 -2.13 6.29 4.47
CA GLY A 102 -0.98 6.91 3.82
C GLY A 102 0.30 6.88 4.66
N LEU A 103 0.19 7.17 5.96
CA LEU A 103 1.32 7.12 6.88
C LEU A 103 1.88 5.71 6.98
N PHE A 104 1.01 4.70 7.05
CA PHE A 104 1.41 3.29 6.97
C PHE A 104 2.12 2.98 5.65
N GLY A 105 1.58 3.46 4.52
CA GLY A 105 2.17 3.25 3.19
C GLY A 105 3.60 3.80 3.07
N ILE A 106 3.85 5.02 3.57
CA ILE A 106 5.19 5.60 3.68
C ILE A 106 6.11 4.68 4.49
N SER A 107 5.67 4.31 5.70
CA SER A 107 6.47 3.48 6.61
C SER A 107 6.85 2.14 6.02
N VAL A 108 5.88 1.42 5.43
CA VAL A 108 6.15 0.11 4.83
C VAL A 108 7.16 0.24 3.70
N THR A 109 7.07 1.24 2.83
CA THR A 109 8.06 1.40 1.74
C THR A 109 9.47 1.61 2.28
N PHE A 110 9.67 2.49 3.25
CA PHE A 110 11.02 2.78 3.78
C PHE A 110 11.62 1.67 4.64
N LEU A 111 10.81 0.69 5.06
CA LEU A 111 11.27 -0.51 5.76
C LEU A 111 11.43 -1.70 4.80
N LEU A 112 10.51 -1.89 3.85
CA LEU A 112 10.50 -3.04 2.95
C LEU A 112 11.63 -2.99 1.91
N ILE A 113 11.87 -1.84 1.28
CA ILE A 113 12.90 -1.71 0.24
C ILE A 113 14.30 -2.05 0.77
N PRO A 114 14.78 -1.54 1.92
CA PRO A 114 16.09 -1.92 2.44
C PRO A 114 16.16 -3.39 2.86
N ILE A 115 15.08 -3.99 3.38
CA ILE A 115 15.03 -5.44 3.66
C ILE A 115 15.28 -6.24 2.38
N ALA A 116 14.68 -5.82 1.26
CA ALA A 116 14.85 -6.50 -0.02
C ALA A 116 16.29 -6.48 -0.55
N ASN A 117 17.04 -5.43 -0.21
CA ASN A 117 18.43 -5.25 -0.65
C ASN A 117 19.46 -5.61 0.44
N TYR A 118 18.99 -6.09 1.60
CA TYR A 118 19.83 -6.37 2.75
C TYR A 118 20.85 -7.47 2.44
N LYS A 119 22.12 -7.19 2.72
CA LYS A 119 23.20 -8.15 2.55
C LYS A 119 23.55 -8.75 3.90
N ILE A 120 23.39 -10.06 4.04
CA ILE A 120 23.61 -10.79 5.31
C ILE A 120 25.10 -10.76 5.70
N TYR A 121 25.99 -10.96 4.74
CA TYR A 121 27.43 -11.12 4.99
C TYR A 121 28.26 -9.87 4.67
N LEU A 122 27.65 -8.78 4.19
CA LEU A 122 28.33 -7.56 3.77
C LEU A 122 27.80 -6.35 4.55
N PRO A 123 28.62 -5.33 4.79
CA PRO A 123 28.18 -4.14 5.51
C PRO A 123 27.13 -3.38 4.69
N ASN A 124 25.97 -3.14 5.31
CA ASN A 124 24.90 -2.29 4.77
C ASN A 124 25.12 -0.83 5.21
N LYS A 125 25.20 0.08 4.24
CA LYS A 125 25.62 1.48 4.47
C LYS A 125 24.60 2.51 4.00
N LYS A 126 23.69 2.13 3.10
CA LYS A 126 22.79 3.06 2.41
C LYS A 126 21.44 3.09 3.12
N ALA A 127 21.19 4.14 3.89
CA ALA A 127 19.90 4.35 4.56
C ALA A 127 18.80 4.70 3.54
N SER A 128 17.58 4.26 3.81
CA SER A 128 16.41 4.60 2.98
C SER A 128 15.92 6.04 3.19
N LEU A 129 16.10 6.60 4.40
CA LEU A 129 15.94 8.02 4.74
C LEU A 129 17.17 8.52 5.50
N GLU A 130 17.63 9.73 5.20
CA GLU A 130 18.84 10.31 5.79
C GLU A 130 18.54 11.31 6.91
N SER A 131 17.38 11.97 6.86
CA SER A 131 17.01 13.03 7.80
C SER A 131 15.52 13.06 8.15
N LEU A 132 15.20 13.68 9.28
CA LEU A 132 13.81 13.92 9.69
C LEU A 132 13.10 14.89 8.74
N GLN A 133 13.83 15.83 8.13
CA GLN A 133 13.28 16.79 7.17
C GLN A 133 12.71 16.07 5.93
N GLU A 134 13.37 15.02 5.45
CA GLU A 134 12.85 14.19 4.35
C GLU A 134 11.53 13.52 4.74
N LEU A 135 11.46 12.95 5.95
CA LEU A 135 10.22 12.35 6.44
C LEU A 135 9.10 13.38 6.58
N VAL A 136 9.38 14.57 7.14
CA VAL A 136 8.40 15.66 7.27
C VAL A 136 7.91 16.11 5.90
N MET A 137 8.80 16.30 4.92
CA MET A 137 8.43 16.67 3.55
C MET A 137 7.49 15.64 2.91
N LEU A 138 7.79 14.35 3.08
CA LEU A 138 6.96 13.26 2.57
C LEU A 138 5.60 13.19 3.25
N THR A 139 5.56 13.35 4.58
CA THR A 139 4.32 13.39 5.35
C THR A 139 3.46 14.60 4.95
N VAL A 140 4.05 15.78 4.76
CA VAL A 140 3.33 16.97 4.29
C VAL A 140 2.79 16.75 2.88
N THR A 141 3.61 16.23 1.96
CA THR A 141 3.20 15.91 0.58
C THR A 141 2.03 14.92 0.57
N LEU A 142 2.11 13.89 1.43
CA LEU A 142 1.04 12.93 1.61
C LEU A 142 -0.24 13.60 2.12
N ILE A 143 -0.16 14.39 3.20
CA ILE A 143 -1.33 15.05 3.79
C ILE A 143 -2.00 15.95 2.75
N LEU A 144 -1.24 16.77 2.02
CA LEU A 144 -1.77 17.61 0.95
C LEU A 144 -2.43 16.77 -0.15
N SER A 145 -1.83 15.66 -0.55
CA SER A 145 -2.41 14.75 -1.54
C SER A 145 -3.72 14.14 -1.04
N CYS A 146 -3.75 13.67 0.21
CA CYS A 146 -4.93 13.09 0.84
C CYS A 146 -6.06 14.12 0.98
N LEU A 147 -5.76 15.34 1.42
CA LEU A 147 -6.74 16.42 1.52
C LEU A 147 -7.24 16.84 0.13
N GLY A 148 -6.36 16.90 -0.87
CA GLY A 148 -6.74 17.19 -2.26
C GLY A 148 -7.69 16.14 -2.83
N ILE A 149 -7.48 14.85 -2.54
CA ILE A 149 -8.40 13.78 -2.92
C ILE A 149 -9.72 13.89 -2.13
N TYR A 150 -9.64 14.08 -0.81
CA TYR A 150 -10.82 14.10 0.07
C TYR A 150 -11.75 15.29 -0.21
N TYR A 151 -11.20 16.48 -0.42
CA TYR A 151 -11.93 17.70 -0.77
C TYR A 151 -12.18 17.86 -2.28
N ARG A 152 -11.86 16.84 -3.09
CA ARG A 152 -12.08 16.81 -4.54
C ARG A 152 -11.37 17.92 -5.32
N TRP A 153 -10.24 18.41 -4.83
CA TRP A 153 -9.31 19.22 -5.65
C TRP A 153 -8.60 18.36 -6.69
N ILE A 154 -8.36 17.08 -6.36
CA ILE A 154 -7.87 16.05 -7.27
C ILE A 154 -9.05 15.15 -7.63
N ASP A 155 -9.93 15.63 -8.52
CA ASP A 155 -11.16 14.90 -8.89
C ASP A 155 -10.99 13.98 -10.12
N ASN A 156 -9.79 13.44 -10.33
CA ASN A 156 -9.48 12.55 -11.44
C ASN A 156 -9.47 11.08 -11.00
N TRP A 157 -10.55 10.36 -11.31
CA TRP A 157 -10.71 8.95 -10.95
C TRP A 157 -9.61 8.06 -11.55
N TRP A 158 -9.26 8.27 -12.83
CA TRP A 158 -8.26 7.46 -13.53
C TRP A 158 -6.89 7.57 -12.87
N LEU A 159 -6.48 8.80 -12.53
CA LEU A 159 -5.19 9.07 -11.91
C LEU A 159 -5.03 8.28 -10.59
N ILE A 160 -6.00 8.40 -9.68
CA ILE A 160 -5.93 7.78 -8.36
C ILE A 160 -6.03 6.25 -8.46
N SER A 161 -6.92 5.77 -9.33
CA SER A 161 -7.14 4.34 -9.55
C SER A 161 -5.90 3.67 -10.14
N ILE A 162 -5.31 4.25 -11.18
CA ILE A 162 -4.09 3.73 -11.82
C ILE A 162 -2.93 3.72 -10.84
N ILE A 163 -2.71 4.83 -10.10
CA ILE A 163 -1.64 4.89 -9.09
C ILE A 163 -1.84 3.78 -8.05
N SER A 164 -3.06 3.60 -7.56
CA SER A 164 -3.37 2.59 -6.54
C SER A 164 -3.13 1.17 -7.08
N ILE A 165 -3.68 0.83 -8.25
CA ILE A 165 -3.54 -0.51 -8.83
C ILE A 165 -2.10 -0.82 -9.24
N ILE A 166 -1.36 0.11 -9.86
CA ILE A 166 0.05 -0.10 -10.20
C ILE A 166 0.87 -0.32 -8.93
N THR A 167 0.62 0.47 -7.89
CA THR A 167 1.34 0.34 -6.61
C THR A 167 1.05 -1.00 -5.94
N ILE A 168 -0.20 -1.48 -5.97
CA ILE A 168 -0.59 -2.82 -5.52
C ILE A 168 0.22 -3.90 -6.23
N LEU A 169 0.20 -3.90 -7.56
CA LEU A 169 0.86 -4.92 -8.37
C LEU A 169 2.37 -4.89 -8.15
N PHE A 170 2.95 -3.68 -8.08
CA PHE A 170 4.36 -3.49 -7.85
C PHE A 170 4.81 -3.99 -6.48
N ILE A 171 4.08 -3.65 -5.41
CA ILE A 171 4.47 -4.05 -4.05
C ILE A 171 4.34 -5.56 -3.85
N HIS A 172 3.29 -6.18 -4.41
CA HIS A 172 3.13 -7.64 -4.41
C HIS A 172 4.29 -8.32 -5.12
N HIS A 173 4.62 -7.82 -6.31
CA HIS A 173 5.76 -8.32 -7.06
C HIS A 173 7.05 -8.20 -6.25
N ARG A 174 7.32 -7.04 -5.63
CA ARG A 174 8.54 -6.85 -4.84
C ARG A 174 8.63 -7.75 -3.62
N ILE A 175 7.53 -8.02 -2.93
CA ILE A 175 7.51 -8.97 -1.81
C ILE A 175 7.85 -10.38 -2.32
N CYS A 176 7.14 -10.86 -3.35
CA CYS A 176 7.41 -12.17 -3.96
C CYS A 176 8.85 -12.30 -4.45
N TYR A 177 9.36 -11.28 -5.14
CA TYR A 177 10.74 -11.25 -5.64
C TYR A 177 11.78 -11.31 -4.52
N THR A 178 11.54 -10.58 -3.43
CA THR A 178 12.42 -10.58 -2.26
C THR A 178 12.48 -11.97 -1.63
N LEU A 179 11.33 -12.61 -1.41
CA LEU A 179 11.27 -13.98 -0.87
C LEU A 179 12.01 -14.96 -1.79
N VAL A 180 11.78 -14.89 -3.10
CA VAL A 180 12.40 -15.79 -4.08
C VAL A 180 13.91 -15.64 -4.10
N ILE A 181 14.45 -14.42 -4.07
CA ILE A 181 15.91 -14.21 -4.05
C ILE A 181 16.53 -14.69 -2.75
N GLN A 182 15.90 -14.40 -1.61
CA GLN A 182 16.43 -14.79 -0.30
C GLN A 182 16.39 -16.30 -0.10
N VAL A 183 15.42 -17.01 -0.70
CA VAL A 183 15.29 -18.48 -0.59
C VAL A 183 16.12 -19.21 -1.64
N LEU A 184 16.06 -18.81 -2.92
CA LEU A 184 16.68 -19.57 -4.01
C LEU A 184 18.14 -19.17 -4.27
N ASN A 185 18.57 -17.98 -3.85
CA ASN A 185 19.91 -17.43 -4.08
C ASN A 185 20.36 -17.52 -5.56
N LYS A 186 19.41 -17.44 -6.51
CA LYS A 186 19.66 -17.42 -7.96
C LYS A 186 19.64 -15.99 -8.47
N LYS A 187 20.46 -15.70 -9.49
CA LYS A 187 20.51 -14.42 -10.20
C LYS A 187 19.95 -14.56 -11.62
N GLY A 188 19.74 -13.44 -12.30
CA GLY A 188 19.26 -13.39 -13.69
C GLY A 188 17.73 -13.42 -13.80
N ILE A 189 17.23 -13.93 -14.93
CA ILE A 189 15.79 -13.90 -15.26
C ILE A 189 14.95 -14.90 -14.45
N TYR A 190 15.56 -15.98 -13.98
CA TYR A 190 14.88 -17.05 -13.25
C TYR A 190 14.10 -16.57 -12.00
N PRO A 191 14.70 -15.83 -11.03
CA PRO A 191 13.96 -15.31 -9.89
C PRO A 191 12.82 -14.36 -10.28
N VAL A 192 12.94 -13.63 -11.39
CA VAL A 192 11.88 -12.74 -11.90
C VAL A 192 10.67 -13.58 -12.32
N ILE A 193 10.86 -14.59 -13.16
CA ILE A 193 9.78 -15.47 -13.64
C ILE A 193 9.10 -16.18 -12.46
N VAL A 194 9.88 -16.78 -11.56
CA VAL A 194 9.34 -17.47 -10.38
C VAL A 194 8.54 -16.51 -9.50
N SER A 195 9.03 -15.28 -9.29
CA SER A 195 8.31 -14.28 -8.51
C SER A 195 7.01 -13.80 -9.16
N LEU A 196 6.94 -13.74 -10.50
CA LEU A 196 5.70 -13.43 -11.23
C LEU A 196 4.67 -14.56 -11.09
N ILE A 197 5.11 -15.82 -11.21
CA ILE A 197 4.24 -16.98 -10.99
C ILE A 197 3.72 -16.98 -9.54
N LEU A 198 4.60 -16.77 -8.57
CA LEU A 198 4.23 -16.71 -7.15
C LEU A 198 3.24 -15.57 -6.88
N GLN A 199 3.45 -14.40 -7.49
CA GLN A 199 2.52 -13.27 -7.40
C GLN A 199 1.14 -13.62 -7.96
N LEU A 200 1.07 -14.27 -9.13
CA LEU A 200 -0.21 -14.66 -9.73
C LEU A 200 -0.95 -15.69 -8.85
N ILE A 201 -0.23 -16.69 -8.32
CA ILE A 201 -0.79 -17.68 -7.40
C ILE A 201 -1.32 -16.99 -6.14
N LEU A 202 -0.52 -16.14 -5.50
CA LEU A 202 -0.90 -15.43 -4.29
C LEU A 202 -2.11 -14.52 -4.53
N SER A 203 -2.13 -13.78 -5.65
CA SER A 203 -3.23 -12.89 -6.00
C SER A 203 -4.51 -13.68 -6.29
N LEU A 204 -4.41 -14.83 -6.96
CA LEU A 204 -5.55 -15.72 -7.20
C LEU A 204 -6.09 -16.31 -5.89
N CYS A 205 -5.21 -16.77 -5.00
CA CYS A 205 -5.61 -17.27 -3.68
C CYS A 205 -6.33 -16.19 -2.87
N MET A 206 -5.80 -14.97 -2.82
CA MET A 206 -6.42 -13.84 -2.12
C MET A 206 -7.74 -13.43 -2.76
N TYR A 207 -7.82 -13.41 -4.10
CA TYR A 207 -9.07 -13.15 -4.82
C TYR A 207 -10.16 -14.17 -4.49
N LEU A 208 -9.83 -15.46 -4.56
CA LEU A 208 -10.78 -16.54 -4.25
C LEU A 208 -11.21 -16.49 -2.78
N PHE A 209 -10.29 -16.22 -1.86
CA PHE A 209 -10.59 -16.04 -0.45
C PHE A 209 -11.53 -14.86 -0.22
N SER A 210 -11.22 -13.69 -0.79
CA SER A 210 -12.05 -12.48 -0.71
C SER A 210 -13.47 -12.74 -1.24
N LYS A 211 -13.56 -13.35 -2.43
CA LYS A 211 -14.83 -13.58 -3.13
C LYS A 211 -15.70 -14.67 -2.51
N HIS A 212 -15.12 -15.78 -2.06
CA HIS A 212 -15.88 -16.94 -1.60
C HIS A 212 -16.01 -17.01 -0.08
N VAL A 213 -15.04 -16.51 0.67
CA VAL A 213 -15.08 -16.53 2.14
C VAL A 213 -15.62 -15.21 2.64
N ILE A 214 -14.94 -14.10 2.33
CA ILE A 214 -15.24 -12.84 2.98
C ILE A 214 -16.58 -12.25 2.51
N HIS A 215 -16.79 -12.16 1.19
CA HIS A 215 -18.09 -11.67 0.67
C HIS A 215 -19.27 -12.54 1.11
N SER A 216 -19.08 -13.85 1.30
CA SER A 216 -20.12 -14.73 1.83
C SER A 216 -20.46 -14.40 3.27
N ILE A 217 -19.45 -14.24 4.15
CA ILE A 217 -19.65 -13.83 5.55
C ILE A 217 -20.35 -12.48 5.62
N MET A 218 -19.84 -11.50 4.87
CA MET A 218 -20.36 -10.13 4.92
C MET A 218 -21.81 -10.02 4.40
N ARG A 219 -22.25 -10.90 3.50
CA ARG A 219 -23.65 -11.00 3.06
C ARG A 219 -24.56 -11.56 4.14
N LEU A 220 -24.08 -12.53 4.94
CA LEU A 220 -24.82 -13.13 6.04
C LEU A 220 -25.05 -12.10 7.17
N ASP A 221 -24.04 -11.31 7.49
CA ASP A 221 -24.09 -10.32 8.57
C ASP A 221 -24.75 -8.99 8.16
N GLY A 222 -25.27 -8.88 6.93
CA GLY A 222 -25.96 -7.70 6.42
C GLY A 222 -25.08 -6.47 6.17
N THR A 223 -23.76 -6.58 6.35
CA THR A 223 -22.79 -5.47 6.17
C THR A 223 -22.68 -4.89 4.75
N TRP A 224 -23.23 -5.60 3.75
CA TRP A 224 -23.35 -5.15 2.35
C TRP A 224 -24.73 -4.59 1.97
N ARG A 225 -25.66 -4.45 2.93
CA ARG A 225 -26.95 -3.79 2.68
C ARG A 225 -26.85 -2.28 2.77
#